data_AF-A0A453CSL7-F1
#
_entry.id   AF-A0A453CSL7-F1
#
_cell.length_a   1.000
_cell.length_b   1.000
_cell.length_c   1.000
_cell.angle_alpha   90.00
_cell.angle_beta   90.00
_cell.angle_gamma   90.00
#
_symmetry.space_group_name_H-M   'P 1'
#
loop_
_entity.id
_entity.type
_entity.pdbx_description
1 polymer ?
#
loop_
_entity_poly.entity_id
_entity_poly.type
_entity_poly.pdbx_seq_one_letter_code
_entity_poly.pdbx_strand_id
1 'polypeptide(L)'
;SIENRYLGLENGILDPSAILLSRYGYLTFMDCKTASPSYVYFSELSKSQQPQGRPPFKILLAFSGLQHNLPKSRGYNMRVFECKEAARALLCASGSEDAPILRKVDPGVYEAQKVPYQFQLHFLDILLLVPDLESSAF
;
A
#
# COMPACT_ATOMS: atom_id res chain seq x y z
N SER A 1 -4.50 -4.45 -16.16
CA SER A 1 -5.94 -4.13 -16.17
C SER A 1 -6.27 -3.28 -17.41
N ILE A 2 -7.54 -2.98 -17.68
CA ILE A 2 -7.96 -2.03 -18.72
C ILE A 2 -7.34 -0.64 -18.45
N GLU A 3 -7.27 -0.24 -17.18
CA GLU A 3 -6.66 1.03 -16.75
C GLU A 3 -5.19 1.15 -17.16
N ASN A 4 -4.38 0.09 -16.97
CA ASN A 4 -2.96 0.11 -17.36
C ASN A 4 -2.77 0.28 -18.88
N ARG A 5 -3.71 -0.24 -19.68
CA ARG A 5 -3.60 -0.22 -21.15
C ARG A 5 -4.15 1.06 -21.78
N TYR A 6 -5.20 1.64 -21.20
CA TYR A 6 -5.93 2.75 -21.81
C TYR A 6 -5.77 4.08 -21.08
N LEU A 7 -5.43 4.07 -19.78
CA LEU A 7 -5.25 5.29 -18.97
C LEU A 7 -3.78 5.57 -18.62
N GLY A 8 -2.87 4.66 -18.96
CA GLY A 8 -1.43 4.82 -18.67
C GLY A 8 -1.09 4.77 -17.18
N LEU A 9 -1.96 4.18 -16.36
CA LEU A 9 -1.83 4.14 -14.91
C LEU A 9 -1.45 2.72 -14.47
N GLU A 10 -0.33 2.51 -13.78
CA GLU A 10 0.19 1.18 -13.41
C GLU A 10 -0.51 0.55 -12.20
N ASN A 11 -1.85 0.50 -12.22
CA ASN A 11 -2.66 0.02 -11.11
C ASN A 11 -2.59 -1.50 -10.91
N GLY A 12 -2.83 -1.90 -9.66
CA GLY A 12 -3.09 -3.27 -9.26
C GLY A 12 -4.52 -3.73 -9.56
N ILE A 13 -4.92 -4.85 -8.96
CA ILE A 13 -6.24 -5.48 -9.18
C ILE A 13 -7.31 -5.08 -8.16
N LEU A 14 -6.97 -4.26 -7.16
CA LEU A 14 -7.79 -4.07 -5.97
C LEU A 14 -9.17 -3.48 -6.29
N ASP A 15 -9.24 -2.36 -7.00
CA ASP A 15 -10.51 -1.70 -7.30
C ASP A 15 -11.43 -2.57 -8.18
N PRO A 16 -10.96 -3.16 -9.29
CA PRO A 16 -11.77 -4.09 -10.06
C PRO A 16 -12.26 -5.29 -9.23
N SER A 17 -11.41 -5.80 -8.33
CA SER A 17 -11.77 -6.95 -7.48
C SER A 17 -12.80 -6.56 -6.43
N ALA A 18 -12.69 -5.37 -5.82
CA ALA A 18 -13.68 -4.86 -4.88
C ALA A 18 -15.05 -4.66 -5.55
N ILE A 19 -15.06 -4.14 -6.78
CA ILE A 19 -16.30 -3.95 -7.55
C ILE A 19 -16.96 -5.29 -7.87
N LEU A 20 -16.19 -6.27 -8.35
CA LEU A 20 -16.75 -7.53 -8.86
C LEU A 20 -17.01 -8.58 -7.78
N LEU A 21 -16.20 -8.63 -6.72
CA LEU A 21 -16.17 -9.75 -5.78
C LEU A 21 -16.72 -9.39 -4.38
N SER A 22 -17.11 -8.13 -4.15
CA SER A 22 -17.66 -7.71 -2.85
C SER A 22 -19.01 -8.35 -2.55
N ARG A 23 -19.32 -8.45 -1.26
CA ARG A 23 -20.58 -9.00 -0.74
C ARG A 23 -21.18 -8.06 0.29
N TYR A 24 -22.50 -7.88 0.23
CA TYR A 24 -23.23 -7.03 1.17
C TYR A 24 -23.00 -7.48 2.62
N GLY A 25 -22.61 -6.55 3.48
CA GLY A 25 -22.35 -6.81 4.90
C GLY A 25 -20.98 -7.44 5.21
N TYR A 26 -20.11 -7.67 4.21
CA TYR A 26 -18.78 -8.23 4.41
C TYR A 26 -17.68 -7.25 4.00
N LEU A 27 -16.58 -7.28 4.74
CA LEU A 27 -15.30 -6.78 4.25
C LEU A 27 -14.63 -7.86 3.40
N THR A 28 -14.09 -7.46 2.26
CA THR A 28 -13.38 -8.36 1.36
C THR A 28 -11.89 -8.28 1.67
N PHE A 29 -11.30 -9.40 2.06
CA PHE A 29 -9.86 -9.57 2.13
C PHE A 29 -9.39 -10.15 0.80
N MET A 30 -8.44 -9.48 0.13
CA MET A 30 -7.98 -9.86 -1.19
C MET A 30 -6.50 -10.23 -1.16
N ASP A 31 -6.15 -11.49 -1.42
CA ASP A 31 -4.75 -11.84 -1.69
C ASP A 31 -4.39 -11.49 -3.13
N CYS A 32 -3.64 -10.40 -3.31
CA CYS A 32 -3.25 -9.90 -4.63
C CYS A 32 -2.25 -10.78 -5.40
N LYS A 33 -1.64 -11.82 -4.80
CA LYS A 33 -0.73 -12.74 -5.52
C LYS A 33 -1.48 -13.89 -6.13
N THR A 34 -2.41 -14.47 -5.39
CA THR A 34 -3.27 -15.57 -5.85
C THR A 34 -4.55 -15.07 -6.51
N ALA A 35 -4.80 -13.76 -6.43
CA ALA A 35 -6.05 -13.13 -6.86
C ALA A 35 -7.30 -13.76 -6.20
N SER A 36 -7.18 -14.19 -4.94
CA SER A 36 -8.25 -14.93 -4.24
C SER A 36 -8.88 -14.08 -3.14
N PRO A 37 -10.22 -13.94 -3.12
CA PRO A 37 -10.93 -13.25 -2.05
C PRO A 37 -11.23 -14.18 -0.86
N SER A 38 -11.24 -13.62 0.34
CA SER A 38 -11.92 -14.15 1.51
C SER A 38 -12.77 -13.04 2.15
N TYR A 39 -13.69 -13.41 3.04
CA TYR A 39 -14.73 -12.50 3.53
C TYR A 39 -14.78 -12.51 5.05
N VAL A 40 -14.92 -11.32 5.63
CA VAL A 40 -15.14 -11.15 7.07
C VAL A 40 -16.45 -10.41 7.27
N TYR A 41 -17.37 -10.99 8.05
CA TYR A 41 -18.67 -10.36 8.28
C TYR A 41 -18.48 -9.11 9.13
N PHE A 42 -18.95 -7.96 8.64
CA PHE A 42 -18.67 -6.67 9.25
C PHE A 42 -19.19 -6.58 10.70
N SER A 43 -20.35 -7.20 10.96
CA SER A 43 -20.91 -7.20 12.32
C SER A 43 -20.13 -8.06 13.31
N GLU A 44 -19.41 -9.08 12.86
CA GLU A 44 -18.53 -9.89 13.73
C GLU A 44 -17.28 -9.09 14.13
N LEU A 45 -16.70 -8.31 13.22
CA LEU A 45 -15.61 -7.39 13.55
C LEU A 45 -16.00 -6.33 14.57
N SER A 46 -17.27 -5.91 14.55
CA SER A 46 -17.80 -4.98 15.54
C SER A 46 -18.09 -5.62 16.91
N LYS A 47 -17.98 -6.95 17.04
CA LYS A 47 -18.38 -7.71 18.24
C LYS A 47 -17.31 -8.61 18.85
N SER A 48 -16.48 -9.31 18.06
CA SER A 48 -15.73 -10.49 18.53
C SER A 48 -14.20 -10.37 18.55
N GLN A 49 -13.60 -9.36 17.91
CA GLN A 49 -12.13 -9.24 17.82
C GLN A 49 -11.54 -8.01 18.51
N GLN A 50 -12.35 -7.26 19.26
CA GLN A 50 -11.84 -6.14 20.03
C GLN A 50 -11.51 -6.59 21.46
N PRO A 51 -10.37 -6.17 22.04
CA PRO A 51 -10.11 -6.35 23.46
C PRO A 51 -11.34 -5.87 24.24
N GLN A 52 -11.82 -6.71 25.15
CA GLN A 52 -13.05 -6.59 25.94
C GLN A 52 -13.59 -5.13 26.02
N GLY A 53 -14.72 -4.87 25.36
CA GLY A 53 -15.53 -3.68 25.61
C GLY A 53 -15.44 -2.51 24.64
N ARG A 54 -14.82 -2.65 23.45
CA ARG A 54 -14.94 -1.59 22.43
C ARG A 54 -16.34 -1.62 21.78
N PRO A 55 -17.01 -0.46 21.66
CA PRO A 55 -18.34 -0.37 21.09
C PRO A 55 -18.32 -0.63 19.57
N PRO A 56 -19.46 -1.06 18.99
CA PRO A 56 -19.57 -1.20 17.54
C PRO A 56 -19.24 0.13 16.85
N PHE A 57 -18.47 0.07 15.77
CA PHE A 57 -18.07 1.25 15.01
C PHE A 57 -18.78 1.29 13.65
N LYS A 58 -18.91 2.50 13.10
CA LYS A 58 -19.36 2.75 11.74
C LYS A 58 -18.21 3.37 10.96
N ILE A 59 -18.15 3.08 9.65
CA ILE A 59 -17.18 3.72 8.75
C ILE A 59 -17.84 4.96 8.15
N LEU A 60 -17.27 6.13 8.42
CA LEU A 60 -17.66 7.39 7.78
C LEU A 60 -16.70 7.64 6.61
N LEU A 61 -17.26 7.81 5.41
CA LEU A 61 -16.50 8.27 4.24
C LEU A 61 -16.69 9.78 4.11
N ALA A 62 -15.62 10.55 4.33
CA ALA A 62 -15.60 11.99 4.14
C ALA A 62 -14.75 12.35 2.91
N PHE A 63 -15.34 13.08 1.96
CA PHE A 63 -14.64 13.57 0.77
C PHE A 63 -13.87 14.85 1.09
N SER A 64 -12.59 14.91 0.73
CA SER A 64 -11.69 16.04 1.04
C SER A 64 -11.99 17.32 0.25
N GLY A 65 -12.78 17.23 -0.82
CA GLY A 65 -12.99 18.35 -1.76
C GLY A 65 -11.85 18.54 -2.77
N LEU A 66 -10.73 17.83 -2.63
CA LEU A 66 -9.60 17.89 -3.55
C LEU A 66 -9.82 16.94 -4.73
N GLN A 67 -9.67 17.46 -5.94
CA GLN A 67 -9.73 16.67 -7.17
C GLN A 67 -8.32 16.55 -7.75
N HIS A 68 -7.80 15.32 -7.80
CA HIS A 68 -6.53 15.01 -8.44
C HIS A 68 -6.74 14.12 -9.66
N ASN A 69 -6.15 14.50 -10.78
CA ASN A 69 -6.18 13.68 -11.99
C ASN A 69 -5.00 12.71 -11.97
N LEU A 70 -5.23 11.49 -11.48
CA LEU A 70 -4.21 10.45 -11.30
C LEU A 70 -3.45 10.09 -12.61
N PRO A 71 -4.11 9.91 -13.77
CA PRO A 71 -3.40 9.70 -15.03
C PRO A 71 -2.47 10.85 -15.46
N LYS A 72 -2.80 12.09 -15.08
CA LYS A 72 -2.00 13.27 -15.45
C LYS A 72 -0.92 13.60 -14.42
N SER A 73 -1.05 13.15 -13.17
CA SER A 73 -0.05 13.36 -12.14
C SER A 73 0.99 12.25 -12.20
N ARG A 74 2.27 12.61 -12.40
CA ARG A 74 3.39 11.64 -12.37
C ARG A 74 3.48 10.84 -11.06
N GLY A 75 2.80 11.28 -9.99
CA GLY A 75 2.94 10.76 -8.63
C GLY A 75 2.67 9.26 -8.51
N TYR A 76 1.58 8.73 -9.07
CA TYR A 76 1.21 7.33 -8.86
C TYR A 76 2.24 6.36 -9.48
N ASN A 77 2.48 6.49 -10.79
CA ASN A 77 3.45 5.62 -11.48
C ASN A 77 4.86 5.82 -10.94
N MET A 78 5.21 7.03 -10.46
CA MET A 78 6.49 7.25 -9.80
C MET A 78 6.63 6.40 -8.56
N ARG A 79 5.60 6.32 -7.69
CA ARG A 79 5.63 5.41 -6.53
C ARG A 79 5.77 3.94 -6.94
N VAL A 80 5.08 3.53 -8.01
CA VAL A 80 5.24 2.16 -8.54
C VAL A 80 6.68 1.89 -8.98
N PHE A 81 7.30 2.83 -9.68
CA PHE A 81 8.69 2.74 -10.09
C PHE A 81 9.63 2.69 -8.88
N GLU A 82 9.51 3.61 -7.93
CA GLU A 82 10.33 3.63 -6.71
C GLU A 82 10.27 2.31 -5.94
N CYS A 83 9.07 1.73 -5.78
CA CYS A 83 8.92 0.42 -5.13
C CYS A 83 9.59 -0.71 -5.90
N LYS A 84 9.57 -0.68 -7.24
CA LYS A 84 10.26 -1.67 -8.09
C LYS A 84 11.77 -1.52 -7.96
N GLU A 85 12.30 -0.30 -7.95
CA GLU A 85 13.73 -0.03 -7.76
C GLU A 85 14.20 -0.50 -6.38
N ALA A 86 13.46 -0.18 -5.32
CA ALA A 86 13.75 -0.63 -3.96
C ALA A 86 13.74 -2.17 -3.87
N ALA A 87 12.73 -2.83 -4.45
CA ALA A 87 12.67 -4.28 -4.50
C ALA A 87 13.88 -4.88 -5.25
N ARG A 88 14.27 -4.28 -6.39
CA ARG A 88 15.45 -4.73 -7.14
C ARG A 88 16.72 -4.64 -6.30
N ALA A 89 16.94 -3.52 -5.62
CA ALA A 89 18.11 -3.35 -4.77
C ALA A 89 18.19 -4.44 -3.67
N LEU A 90 17.08 -4.71 -2.99
CA LEU A 90 17.01 -5.74 -1.94
C LEU A 90 17.20 -7.17 -2.49
N LEU A 91 16.63 -7.47 -3.66
CA LEU A 91 16.78 -8.77 -4.31
C LEU A 91 18.22 -8.98 -4.79
N CYS A 92 18.82 -7.99 -5.43
CA CYS A 92 20.22 -8.03 -5.84
C CYS A 92 21.16 -8.22 -4.64
N ALA A 93 20.93 -7.51 -3.53
CA ALA A 93 21.75 -7.62 -2.33
C ALA A 93 21.62 -8.98 -1.62
N SER A 94 20.54 -9.74 -1.88
CA SER A 94 20.34 -11.10 -1.37
C SER A 94 20.66 -12.20 -2.40
N GLY A 95 21.13 -11.82 -3.59
CA GLY A 95 21.44 -12.78 -4.67
C GLY A 95 20.20 -13.42 -5.31
N SER A 96 19.02 -12.82 -5.15
CA SER A 96 17.77 -13.31 -5.74
C SER A 96 17.53 -12.68 -7.11
N GLU A 97 17.09 -13.50 -8.07
CA GLU A 97 16.70 -13.08 -9.43
C GLU A 97 15.18 -12.95 -9.60
N ASP A 98 14.44 -12.91 -8.50
CA ASP A 98 12.99 -12.74 -8.53
C ASP A 98 12.56 -11.42 -9.20
N ALA A 99 11.30 -11.36 -9.63
CA ALA A 99 10.71 -10.13 -10.15
C ALA A 99 10.79 -8.99 -9.10
N PRO A 100 11.08 -7.74 -9.51
CA PRO A 100 11.30 -6.60 -8.61
C PRO A 100 10.00 -6.10 -7.99
N ILE A 101 9.44 -6.90 -7.08
CA ILE A 101 8.22 -6.63 -6.33
C ILE A 101 8.55 -6.84 -4.85
N LEU A 102 8.23 -5.86 -4.00
CA LEU A 102 8.59 -5.90 -2.57
C LEU A 102 8.12 -7.18 -1.86
N ARG A 103 6.95 -7.72 -2.23
CA ARG A 103 6.42 -8.98 -1.69
C ARG A 103 7.30 -10.21 -1.96
N LYS A 104 8.21 -10.15 -2.93
CA LYS A 104 9.18 -11.22 -3.24
C LYS A 104 10.47 -11.11 -2.43
N VAL A 105 10.68 -10.00 -1.74
CA VAL A 105 11.81 -9.83 -0.83
C VAL A 105 11.52 -10.64 0.43
N ASP A 106 12.49 -11.47 0.83
CA ASP A 106 12.43 -12.17 2.11
C ASP A 106 12.34 -11.15 3.26
N PRO A 107 11.42 -11.32 4.24
CA PRO A 107 11.29 -10.37 5.34
C PRO A 107 12.58 -10.17 6.15
N GLY A 108 13.41 -11.21 6.31
CA GLY A 108 14.71 -11.10 6.98
C GLY A 108 15.70 -10.24 6.20
N VAL A 109 15.72 -10.38 4.87
CA VAL A 109 16.50 -9.49 3.98
C VAL A 109 16.03 -8.05 4.09
N TYR A 110 14.71 -7.82 4.03
CA TYR A 110 14.15 -6.48 4.19
C TYR A 110 14.55 -5.86 5.54
N GLU A 111 14.38 -6.59 6.64
CA GLU A 111 14.70 -6.11 7.99
C GLU A 111 16.20 -5.84 8.18
N ALA A 112 17.08 -6.66 7.61
CA ALA A 112 18.53 -6.47 7.67
C ALA A 112 18.99 -5.27 6.84
N GLN A 113 18.30 -4.96 5.74
CA GLN A 113 18.73 -3.98 4.74
C GLN A 113 17.91 -2.70 4.72
N LYS A 114 16.84 -2.57 5.52
CA LYS A 114 16.08 -1.32 5.64
C LYS A 114 16.84 -0.19 6.33
N VAL A 115 17.94 -0.51 7.05
CA VAL A 115 18.65 0.41 7.96
C VAL A 115 19.87 1.15 7.36
N PRO A 116 20.59 0.70 6.30
CA PRO A 116 21.71 1.49 5.76
C PRO A 116 21.32 2.50 4.66
N TYR A 117 20.05 2.61 4.25
CA TYR A 117 19.62 3.59 3.24
C TYR A 117 19.19 4.95 3.81
N GLN A 118 19.47 5.21 5.10
CA GLN A 118 19.17 6.50 5.73
C GLN A 118 20.26 7.56 5.51
N PHE A 119 21.41 7.21 4.91
CA PHE A 119 22.43 8.17 4.48
C PHE A 119 22.98 7.77 3.12
N GLN A 120 22.94 8.71 2.17
CA GLN A 120 23.48 8.64 0.80
C GLN A 120 22.50 8.22 -0.32
N LEU A 121 21.38 8.94 -0.43
CA LEU A 121 20.74 9.26 -1.71
C LEU A 121 20.78 10.78 -1.92
N HIS A 122 21.99 11.34 -2.02
CA HIS A 122 22.16 12.61 -2.72
C HIS A 122 22.11 12.32 -4.22
N PHE A 123 20.93 12.08 -4.76
CA PHE A 123 20.51 12.30 -6.16
C PHE A 123 19.10 11.68 -6.29
N LEU A 124 18.10 12.55 -6.43
CA LEU A 124 16.64 12.33 -6.47
C LEU A 124 15.93 12.35 -5.11
N ASP A 125 15.32 13.50 -4.84
CA ASP A 125 14.42 13.82 -3.73
C ASP A 125 13.30 12.77 -3.58
N ILE A 126 13.48 11.85 -2.63
CA ILE A 126 12.43 10.95 -2.16
C ILE A 126 12.32 11.10 -0.64
N LEU A 127 11.17 11.63 -0.21
CA LEU A 127 10.65 11.69 1.15
C LEU A 127 11.44 12.51 2.18
N LEU A 128 11.02 13.75 2.39
CA LEU A 128 10.79 14.32 3.73
C LEU A 128 9.84 15.53 3.59
N LEU A 129 8.55 15.28 3.78
CA LEU A 129 7.60 16.34 4.14
C LEU A 129 6.58 15.77 5.12
N VAL A 130 7.07 15.46 6.32
CA VAL A 130 6.30 15.63 7.56
C VAL A 130 7.32 16.19 8.56
N PRO A 131 7.25 17.48 8.93
CA PRO A 131 8.08 17.98 10.02
C PRO A 131 7.67 17.28 11.31
N ASP A 132 8.66 16.77 12.03
CA ASP A 132 8.56 16.43 13.44
C ASP A 132 7.96 17.62 14.20
N LEU A 133 6.77 17.44 14.74
CA LEU A 133 6.28 18.27 15.84
C LEU A 133 6.39 17.44 17.12
N GLU A 134 7.62 17.37 17.66
CA GLU A 134 7.76 17.27 19.11
C GLU A 134 8.18 18.64 19.66
N SER A 135 7.21 19.23 20.36
CA SER A 135 7.38 19.94 21.64
C SER A 135 8.40 21.09 21.71
N SER A 136 7.89 22.33 21.71
CA SER A 136 8.06 23.23 22.85
C SER A 136 7.31 24.56 22.67
N ALA A 137 6.78 25.03 23.80
CA ALA A 137 6.42 26.42 24.14
C ALA A 137 4.97 26.90 23.86
N PHE A 138 4.27 27.04 25.01
CA PHE A 138 3.03 27.77 25.33
C PHE A 138 1.68 27.10 25.06
#